data_AF-A0A7G9SU66-F1
#
_entry.id   AF-A0A7G9SU66-F1
#
_cell.length_a   1.000
_cell.length_b   1.000
_cell.length_c   1.000
_cell.angle_alpha   90.00
_cell.angle_beta   90.00
_cell.angle_gamma   90.00
#
_symmetry.space_group_name_H-M   'P 1'
#
loop_
_entity.id
_entity.type
_entity.pdbx_description
1 polymer ?
#
loop_
_entity_poly.entity_id
_entity_poly.type
_entity_poly.pdbx_seq_one_letter_code
_entity_poly.pdbx_strand_id
1 'polypeptide(L)'
;MEMLVTLMLVSFATMLMFQMLGSYRIANERVSAQAGLIDRQALLYDWFRDTVHGLFTARDLIFTGDPERFMAVTINPLYAPEGSPTRIGWSLQMATNGRQEIVYSESGRERWRLPLDGDGSARFVYLDESGRQSSTWPRSWDW
;
A
#
# COMPACT_ATOMS: atom_id res chain seq x y z
N MET A 1 -40.25 37.45 -34.39
CA MET A 1 -39.49 37.42 -33.12
C MET A 1 -39.50 36.05 -32.44
N GLU A 2 -40.51 35.21 -32.66
CA GLU A 2 -40.63 33.86 -32.06
C GLU A 2 -39.50 32.88 -32.45
N MET A 3 -39.12 32.85 -33.73
CA MET A 3 -38.01 31.99 -34.23
C MET A 3 -36.63 32.32 -33.63
N LEU A 4 -36.40 33.59 -33.26
CA LEU A 4 -35.13 34.00 -32.64
C LEU A 4 -35.05 33.51 -31.19
N VAL A 5 -36.18 33.55 -30.47
CA VAL A 5 -36.28 33.08 -29.08
C VAL A 5 -36.12 31.56 -29.02
N THR A 6 -36.73 30.82 -29.94
CA THR A 6 -36.58 29.35 -29.98
C THR A 6 -35.14 28.95 -30.30
N LEU A 7 -34.49 29.60 -31.27
CA LEU A 7 -33.06 29.35 -31.54
C LEU A 7 -32.19 29.65 -30.32
N MET A 8 -32.47 30.74 -29.60
CA MET A 8 -31.72 31.10 -28.39
C MET A 8 -31.90 30.06 -27.28
N LEU A 9 -33.13 29.58 -27.05
CA LEU A 9 -33.44 28.54 -26.07
C LEU A 9 -32.79 27.19 -26.42
N VAL A 10 -32.83 26.79 -27.69
CA VAL A 10 -32.18 25.55 -28.16
C VAL A 10 -30.67 25.64 -27.97
N SER A 11 -30.07 26.79 -28.28
CA SER A 11 -28.63 27.04 -28.08
C SER A 11 -28.25 26.97 -26.59
N PHE A 12 -29.08 27.54 -25.72
CA PHE A 12 -28.86 27.50 -24.27
C PHE A 12 -28.99 26.07 -23.72
N ALA A 13 -30.01 25.32 -24.17
CA ALA A 13 -30.21 23.94 -23.77
C ALA A 13 -29.06 23.03 -24.21
N THR A 14 -28.57 23.18 -25.45
CA THR A 14 -27.40 22.42 -25.94
C THR A 14 -26.13 22.79 -25.18
N MET A 15 -25.90 24.07 -24.89
CA MET A 15 -24.76 24.50 -24.08
C MET A 15 -24.78 23.90 -22.68
N LEU A 16 -25.94 23.91 -22.01
CA LEU A 16 -26.12 23.27 -20.70
C LEU A 16 -25.87 21.75 -20.75
N MET A 17 -26.30 21.09 -21.83
CA MET A 17 -26.09 19.66 -22.03
C MET A 17 -24.60 19.33 -22.20
N PHE A 18 -23.84 20.13 -22.96
CA PHE A 18 -22.40 19.99 -23.08
C PHE A 18 -21.65 20.28 -21.77
N GLN A 19 -22.12 21.25 -20.99
CA GLN A 19 -21.56 21.53 -19.65
C GLN A 19 -21.75 20.35 -18.70
N MET A 20 -22.95 19.74 -18.66
CA MET A 20 -23.23 18.57 -17.83
C MET A 20 -22.36 17.36 -18.22
N LEU A 21 -22.16 17.12 -19.52
CA LEU A 21 -21.29 16.05 -20.01
C LEU A 21 -19.82 16.26 -19.62
N GLY A 22 -19.33 17.51 -19.68
CA GLY A 22 -17.99 17.87 -19.22
C GLY A 22 -17.80 17.63 -17.72
N SER A 23 -18.76 18.05 -16.91
CA SER A 23 -18.75 17.83 -15.45
C SER A 23 -18.78 16.34 -15.09
N TYR A 24 -19.61 15.55 -15.78
CA TYR A 24 -19.69 14.10 -15.56
C TYR A 24 -18.36 13.40 -15.87
N ARG A 25 -17.72 13.76 -16.98
CA ARG A 25 -16.43 13.18 -17.37
C ARG A 25 -15.34 13.47 -16.33
N ILE A 26 -15.23 14.72 -15.88
CA ILE A 26 -14.23 15.13 -14.87
C ILE A 26 -14.49 14.42 -13.53
N ALA A 27 -15.76 14.29 -13.13
CA ALA A 27 -16.13 13.55 -11.92
C ALA A 27 -15.73 12.07 -12.02
N ASN A 28 -16.01 11.43 -13.15
CA ASN A 28 -15.71 10.02 -13.36
C ASN A 28 -14.19 9.73 -13.40
N GLU A 29 -13.41 10.61 -14.04
CA GLU A 29 -11.93 10.51 -14.06
C GLU A 29 -11.35 10.60 -12.64
N ARG A 30 -11.87 11.51 -11.79
CA ARG A 30 -11.44 11.64 -10.39
C ARG A 30 -11.80 10.43 -9.55
N VAL A 31 -13.02 9.93 -9.68
CA VAL A 31 -13.48 8.74 -8.93
C VAL A 31 -12.67 7.51 -9.35
N SER A 32 -12.43 7.31 -10.64
CA SER A 32 -11.64 6.17 -11.13
C SER A 32 -10.18 6.24 -10.67
N ALA A 33 -9.56 7.41 -10.67
CA ALA A 33 -8.19 7.59 -10.18
C ALA A 33 -8.09 7.30 -8.68
N GLN A 34 -9.07 7.77 -7.90
CA GLN A 34 -9.11 7.56 -6.45
C GLN A 34 -9.43 6.11 -6.08
N ALA A 35 -10.33 5.45 -6.81
CA ALA A 35 -10.62 4.04 -6.66
C ALA A 35 -9.37 3.17 -6.91
N GLY A 36 -8.60 3.48 -7.95
CA GLY A 36 -7.35 2.76 -8.24
C GLY A 36 -6.25 2.92 -7.18
N LEU A 37 -6.25 4.02 -6.42
CA LEU A 37 -5.32 4.20 -5.28
C LEU A 37 -5.76 3.39 -4.06
N ILE A 38 -7.06 3.44 -3.72
CA ILE A 38 -7.64 2.69 -2.60
C ILE A 38 -7.42 1.19 -2.79
N ASP A 39 -7.60 0.69 -4.01
CA ASP A 39 -7.43 -0.73 -4.35
C ASP A 39 -5.98 -1.19 -4.11
N ARG A 40 -4.99 -0.38 -4.49
CA ARG A 40 -3.56 -0.70 -4.28
C ARG A 40 -3.17 -0.74 -2.79
N GLN A 41 -3.75 0.14 -1.97
CA GLN A 41 -3.49 0.12 -0.54
C GLN A 41 -4.12 -1.10 0.13
N ALA A 42 -5.36 -1.45 -0.24
CA ALA A 42 -6.01 -2.64 0.28
C ALA A 42 -5.18 -3.90 -0.03
N LEU A 43 -4.70 -4.02 -1.27
CA LEU A 43 -3.80 -5.11 -1.68
C LEU A 43 -2.51 -5.13 -0.88
N LEU A 44 -1.88 -3.96 -0.62
CA LEU A 44 -0.70 -3.86 0.21
C LEU A 44 -0.94 -4.43 1.62
N TYR A 45 -2.04 -4.03 2.28
CA TYR A 45 -2.34 -4.48 3.62
C TYR A 45 -2.66 -5.97 3.67
N ASP A 46 -3.36 -6.50 2.67
CA ASP A 46 -3.64 -7.93 2.57
C ASP A 46 -2.36 -8.74 2.37
N TRP A 47 -1.49 -8.34 1.44
CA TRP A 47 -0.19 -8.99 1.23
C TRP A 47 0.70 -8.93 2.47
N PHE A 48 0.74 -7.79 3.15
CA PHE A 48 1.48 -7.66 4.40
C PHE A 48 0.94 -8.63 5.46
N ARG A 49 -0.37 -8.63 5.66
CA ARG A 49 -1.06 -9.49 6.63
C ARG A 49 -0.84 -10.97 6.33
N ASP A 50 -0.97 -11.39 5.08
CA ASP A 50 -0.83 -12.79 4.68
C ASP A 50 0.60 -13.30 4.89
N THR A 51 1.60 -12.50 4.50
CA THR A 51 3.02 -12.87 4.71
C THR A 51 3.37 -12.93 6.19
N VAL A 52 2.82 -12.03 7.02
CA VAL A 52 3.01 -11.99 8.48
C VAL A 52 2.28 -13.15 9.18
N HIS A 53 1.09 -13.53 8.74
CA HIS A 53 0.39 -14.70 9.29
C HIS A 53 1.08 -16.02 8.96
N GLY A 54 1.74 -16.09 7.80
CA GLY A 54 2.53 -17.26 7.41
C GLY A 54 3.91 -17.33 8.09
N LEU A 55 4.27 -16.41 8.98
CA LEU A 55 5.58 -16.43 9.63
C LEU A 55 5.77 -17.72 10.42
N PHE A 56 6.90 -18.37 10.15
CA PHE A 56 7.26 -19.64 10.76
C PHE A 56 8.69 -19.56 11.29
N THR A 57 8.90 -20.14 12.47
CA THR A 57 10.21 -20.22 13.14
C THR A 57 10.73 -21.64 13.10
N ALA A 58 12.02 -21.79 12.79
CA ALA A 58 12.75 -23.05 12.86
C ALA A 58 14.13 -22.79 13.44
N ARG A 59 14.84 -23.85 13.82
CA ARG A 59 16.11 -23.76 14.58
C ARG A 59 17.17 -22.88 13.90
N ASP A 60 17.19 -22.82 12.57
CA ASP A 60 18.13 -22.03 11.77
C ASP A 60 17.50 -20.79 11.11
N LEU A 61 16.23 -20.50 11.40
CA LEU A 61 15.47 -19.41 10.80
C LEU A 61 15.18 -18.34 11.84
N ILE A 62 16.00 -17.29 11.83
CA ILE A 62 15.91 -16.19 12.79
C ILE A 62 15.06 -15.08 12.18
N PHE A 63 14.00 -14.70 12.90
CA PHE A 63 13.30 -13.43 12.68
C PHE A 63 14.17 -12.29 13.23
N THR A 64 14.45 -11.30 12.40
CA THR A 64 15.19 -10.11 12.81
C THR A 64 14.46 -8.86 12.36
N GLY A 65 14.35 -7.86 13.22
CA GLY A 65 13.63 -6.63 12.93
C GLY A 65 14.18 -5.42 13.68
N ASP A 66 14.04 -4.27 13.06
CA ASP A 66 14.31 -2.94 13.59
C ASP A 66 13.14 -2.01 13.17
N PRO A 67 13.16 -0.70 13.50
CA PRO A 67 12.05 0.20 13.15
C PRO A 67 11.83 0.39 11.65
N GLU A 68 12.85 0.16 10.83
CA GLU A 68 12.82 0.43 9.39
C GLU A 68 12.62 -0.84 8.57
N ARG A 69 12.99 -2.02 9.09
CA ARG A 69 12.86 -3.27 8.35
C ARG A 69 12.71 -4.48 9.26
N PHE A 70 12.12 -5.54 8.73
CA PHE A 70 12.29 -6.88 9.26
C PHE A 70 12.55 -7.90 8.16
N MET A 71 13.17 -9.00 8.57
CA MET A 71 13.40 -10.19 7.75
C MET A 71 12.89 -11.41 8.48
N ALA A 72 12.26 -12.30 7.75
CA ALA A 72 11.66 -13.49 8.31
C ALA A 72 11.55 -14.60 7.27
N VAL A 73 11.06 -15.76 7.70
CA VAL A 73 10.61 -16.81 6.79
C VAL A 73 9.10 -16.96 6.92
N THR A 74 8.43 -17.02 5.79
CA THR A 74 6.99 -17.26 5.70
C THR A 74 6.71 -18.49 4.84
N ILE A 75 5.62 -19.19 5.14
CA ILE A 75 5.03 -20.20 4.25
C ILE A 75 3.96 -19.63 3.31
N ASN A 76 3.65 -18.33 3.44
CA ASN A 76 2.73 -17.61 2.56
C ASN A 76 3.47 -16.49 1.80
N PRO A 77 4.45 -16.81 0.94
CA PRO A 77 5.13 -15.82 0.12
C PRO A 77 4.21 -15.26 -0.97
N LEU A 78 4.50 -14.06 -1.46
CA LEU A 78 3.70 -13.43 -2.52
C LEU A 78 3.98 -13.99 -3.92
N TYR A 79 5.18 -14.52 -4.16
CA TYR A 79 5.59 -15.00 -5.50
C TYR A 79 6.00 -16.46 -5.56
N ALA A 80 6.71 -16.96 -4.56
CA ALA A 80 7.00 -18.38 -4.46
C ALA A 80 5.72 -19.18 -4.20
N PRO A 81 5.71 -20.50 -4.47
CA PRO A 81 4.54 -21.33 -4.19
C PRO A 81 4.16 -21.31 -2.70
N GLU A 82 2.86 -21.26 -2.41
CA GLU A 82 2.34 -21.39 -1.05
C GLU A 82 2.81 -22.70 -0.39
N GLY A 83 3.05 -22.64 0.91
CA GLY A 83 3.61 -23.75 1.68
C GLY A 83 5.13 -23.89 1.56
N SER A 84 5.79 -23.19 0.62
CA SER A 84 7.25 -23.20 0.51
C SER A 84 7.88 -22.21 1.51
N PRO A 85 8.68 -22.66 2.48
CA PRO A 85 9.38 -21.77 3.41
C PRO A 85 10.29 -20.82 2.63
N THR A 86 9.93 -19.54 2.63
CA THR A 86 10.59 -18.53 1.79
C THR A 86 11.04 -17.36 2.65
N ARG A 87 12.30 -16.96 2.49
CA ARG A 87 12.83 -15.78 3.15
C ARG A 87 12.21 -14.52 2.52
N ILE A 88 11.60 -13.71 3.36
CA ILE A 88 11.01 -12.42 2.99
C ILE A 88 11.65 -11.30 3.80
N GLY A 89 11.54 -10.09 3.28
CA GLY A 89 11.87 -8.88 4.02
C GLY A 89 10.95 -7.74 3.64
N TRP A 90 10.51 -7.02 4.65
CA TRP A 90 9.74 -5.80 4.51
C TRP A 90 10.61 -4.65 5.02
N SER A 91 10.72 -3.57 4.24
CA SER A 91 11.50 -2.39 4.63
C SER A 91 10.76 -1.10 4.28
N LEU A 92 11.03 -0.07 5.07
CA LEU A 92 10.54 1.28 4.91
C LEU A 92 11.70 2.13 4.41
N GLN A 93 11.52 2.80 3.29
CA GLN A 93 12.55 3.61 2.64
C GLN A 93 12.00 5.00 2.32
N MET A 94 12.86 6.01 2.26
CA MET A 94 12.46 7.34 1.81
C MET A 94 12.74 7.49 0.31
N ALA A 95 11.70 7.81 -0.46
CA ALA A 95 11.84 8.14 -1.86
C ALA A 95 12.48 9.52 -2.05
N THR A 96 12.99 9.78 -3.26
CA THR A 96 13.62 11.06 -3.62
C THR A 96 12.68 12.27 -3.46
N ASN A 97 11.37 12.05 -3.53
CA ASN A 97 10.36 13.08 -3.32
C ASN A 97 10.02 13.32 -1.83
N GLY A 98 10.71 12.67 -0.90
CA GLY A 98 10.50 12.79 0.54
C GLY A 98 9.32 11.97 1.08
N ARG A 99 8.62 11.19 0.24
CA ARG A 99 7.58 10.26 0.71
C ARG A 99 8.19 8.95 1.17
N GLN A 100 7.59 8.36 2.21
CA GLN A 100 7.98 7.03 2.66
C GLN A 100 7.35 5.97 1.75
N GLU A 101 8.14 4.97 1.39
CA GLU A 101 7.74 3.81 0.61
C GLU A 101 7.95 2.54 1.43
N ILE A 102 7.08 1.56 1.22
CA ILE A 102 7.26 0.20 1.71
C ILE A 102 7.77 -0.68 0.57
N VAL A 103 8.77 -1.50 0.88
CA VAL A 103 9.49 -2.33 -0.09
C VAL A 103 9.43 -3.77 0.39
N TYR A 104 8.97 -4.65 -0.49
CA TYR A 104 8.93 -6.09 -0.27
C TYR A 104 10.06 -6.78 -1.04
N SER A 105 10.76 -7.65 -0.33
CA SER A 105 11.82 -8.50 -0.87
C SER A 105 11.50 -9.97 -0.58
N GLU A 106 11.85 -10.82 -1.52
CA GLU A 106 11.65 -12.27 -1.44
C GLU A 106 12.86 -12.98 -2.02
N SER A 107 13.38 -13.98 -1.30
CA SER A 107 14.59 -14.72 -1.68
C SER A 107 15.78 -13.79 -1.97
N GLY A 108 15.92 -12.71 -1.20
CA GLY A 108 17.00 -11.73 -1.33
C GLY A 108 16.86 -10.74 -2.50
N ARG A 109 15.74 -10.79 -3.25
CA ARG A 109 15.46 -9.86 -4.34
C ARG A 109 14.28 -8.96 -4.01
N GLU A 110 14.45 -7.66 -4.17
CA GLU A 110 13.32 -6.72 -4.17
C GLU A 110 12.33 -7.09 -5.28
N ARG A 111 11.05 -7.24 -4.93
CA ARG A 111 10.01 -7.59 -5.90
C ARG A 111 9.18 -6.38 -6.30
N TRP A 112 8.89 -5.50 -5.35
CA TRP A 112 8.14 -4.28 -5.58
C TRP A 112 8.31 -3.29 -4.44
N ARG A 113 7.90 -2.05 -4.73
CA ARG A 113 7.84 -0.92 -3.79
C ARG A 113 6.56 -0.13 -4.03
N LEU A 114 5.96 0.38 -2.97
CA LEU A 114 4.75 1.20 -3.03
C LEU A 114 4.86 2.39 -2.07
N PRO A 115 4.35 3.58 -2.44
CA PRO A 115 4.25 4.69 -1.50
C PRO A 115 3.26 4.34 -0.38
N LEU A 116 3.60 4.73 0.85
CA LEU A 116 2.64 4.77 1.95
C LEU A 116 1.92 6.12 1.89
N ASP A 117 0.58 6.10 1.94
CA ASP A 117 -0.17 7.35 2.11
C ASP A 117 -0.34 7.68 3.59
N GLY A 118 -0.25 8.96 3.89
CA GLY A 118 -0.33 9.51 5.24
C GLY A 118 0.76 10.56 5.49
N ASP A 119 0.48 11.51 6.37
CA ASP A 119 1.40 12.60 6.71
C ASP A 119 2.41 12.22 7.82
N GLY A 120 2.39 10.96 8.26
CA GLY A 120 3.20 10.44 9.37
C GLY A 120 4.32 9.50 8.92
N SER A 121 5.32 9.32 9.79
CA SER A 121 6.36 8.29 9.59
C SER A 121 5.87 6.93 10.10
N ALA A 122 5.87 5.95 9.20
CA ALA A 122 5.67 4.55 9.54
C ALA A 122 6.94 3.97 10.17
N ARG A 123 6.75 3.03 11.10
CA ARG A 123 7.82 2.24 11.71
C ARG A 123 7.29 0.88 12.13
N PHE A 124 8.15 -0.13 12.10
CA PHE A 124 7.83 -1.43 12.71
C PHE A 124 7.98 -1.36 14.23
N VAL A 125 7.05 -2.02 14.92
CA VAL A 125 7.05 -2.16 16.37
C VAL A 125 6.75 -3.61 16.69
N TYR A 126 7.51 -4.17 17.63
CA TYR A 126 7.41 -5.57 18.03
C TYR A 126 6.85 -5.65 19.44
N LEU A 127 6.04 -6.67 19.71
CA LEU A 127 5.49 -6.93 21.04
C LEU A 127 6.14 -8.18 21.61
N ASP A 128 6.57 -8.11 22.88
CA ASP A 128 6.98 -9.30 23.61
C ASP A 128 5.79 -10.06 24.21
N GLU A 129 6.08 -11.17 24.90
CA GLU A 129 5.08 -12.02 25.55
C GLU A 129 4.22 -11.28 26.60
N SER A 130 4.74 -10.19 27.17
CA SER A 130 4.02 -9.33 28.11
C SER A 130 3.23 -8.19 27.43
N GLY A 131 3.27 -8.12 26.09
CA GLY A 131 2.68 -7.05 25.31
C GLY A 131 3.48 -5.74 25.35
N ARG A 132 4.71 -5.75 25.87
CA ARG A 132 5.56 -4.56 25.92
C ARG A 132 6.19 -4.32 24.56
N GLN A 133 5.99 -3.11 24.06
CA GLN A 133 6.56 -2.66 22.78
C GLN A 133 8.09 -2.63 22.82
N SER A 134 8.69 -2.98 21.69
CA SER A 134 10.11 -2.87 21.41
C SER A 134 10.32 -2.39 19.99
N SER A 135 11.40 -1.63 19.78
CA SER A 135 11.81 -1.14 18.47
C SER A 135 12.65 -2.17 17.70
N THR A 136 13.14 -3.22 18.36
CA THR A 136 14.02 -4.22 17.74
C THR A 136 13.63 -5.64 18.13
N TRP A 137 13.98 -6.59 17.27
CA TRP A 137 13.82 -8.01 17.49
C TRP A 137 14.99 -8.80 16.87
N PRO A 138 15.53 -9.83 17.53
CA PRO A 138 15.35 -10.11 18.95
C PRO A 138 15.87 -8.93 19.78
N ARG A 139 15.33 -8.74 20.99
CA ARG A 139 15.87 -7.70 21.87
C ARG A 139 17.35 -7.94 22.09
N SER A 140 18.15 -6.89 22.03
CA SER A 140 19.52 -6.96 22.54
C SER A 140 19.44 -7.35 24.01
N TRP A 141 19.80 -8.59 24.34
CA TRP A 141 19.96 -8.99 25.74
C TRP A 141 21.12 -8.18 26.32
N ASP A 142 20.82 -7.28 27.27
CA ASP A 142 21.81 -6.89 28.27
C ASP A 142 22.05 -8.15 29.12
N TRP A 143 23.27 -8.68 29.04
CA TRP A 143 23.78 -9.75 29.89
C TRP A 143 24.23 -9.22 31.25
#